data_AF-D5P8Y4-F1
#
_entry.id   AF-D5P8Y4-F1
#
_cell.length_a   1.000
_cell.length_b   1.000
_cell.length_c   1.000
_cell.angle_alpha   90.00
_cell.angle_beta   90.00
_cell.angle_gamma   90.00
#
_symmetry.space_group_name_H-M   'P 1'
#
loop_
_entity.id
_entity.type
_entity.pdbx_description
1 polymer ?
#
loop_
_entity_poly.entity_id
_entity_poly.type
_entity_poly.pdbx_seq_one_letter_code
_entity_poly.pdbx_strand_id
1 'polypeptide(L)'
;MSDPRRRVPRTDTLLADPRLVEAQRVLGRALVKSVVADAQRRARAGEIEPERVAEHAVAALPTTASSLRPVLNATGVVVHTNLGRAPLSRAAVDAVVAAAGT
;
A
#
# COMPACT_ATOMS: atom_id res chain seq x y z
N MET A 1 -36.73 -3.00 -0.85
CA MET A 1 -35.57 -2.09 -0.94
C MET A 1 -34.31 -2.95 -0.84
N SER A 2 -33.51 -3.07 -1.91
CA SER A 2 -32.36 -4.00 -1.96
C SER A 2 -31.23 -3.48 -1.07
N ASP A 3 -30.63 -4.33 -0.23
CA ASP A 3 -29.53 -3.95 0.66
C ASP A 3 -28.31 -3.51 -0.16
N PRO A 4 -27.86 -2.24 -0.06
CA PRO A 4 -26.69 -1.73 -0.79
C PRO A 4 -25.42 -2.56 -0.58
N ARG A 5 -25.31 -3.25 0.57
CA ARG A 5 -24.17 -4.14 0.87
C ARG A 5 -24.08 -5.33 -0.07
N ARG A 6 -25.18 -5.73 -0.72
CA ARG A 6 -25.20 -6.81 -1.73
C ARG A 6 -24.56 -6.40 -3.06
N ARG A 7 -24.40 -5.10 -3.31
CA ARG A 7 -23.75 -4.57 -4.52
C ARG A 7 -22.23 -4.51 -4.39
N VAL A 8 -21.68 -4.58 -3.17
CA VAL A 8 -20.23 -4.52 -2.96
C VAL A 8 -19.57 -5.74 -3.63
N PRO A 9 -18.64 -5.53 -4.59
CA PRO A 9 -17.97 -6.63 -5.30
C PRO A 9 -17.25 -7.56 -4.32
N ARG A 10 -17.20 -8.86 -4.63
CA ARG A 10 -16.47 -9.83 -3.82
C ARG A 10 -14.97 -9.57 -3.90
N THR A 11 -14.26 -9.94 -2.84
CA THR A 11 -12.81 -9.74 -2.76
C THR A 11 -12.08 -10.45 -3.90
N ASP A 12 -12.47 -11.67 -4.24
CA ASP A 12 -11.83 -12.41 -5.36
C ASP A 12 -12.06 -11.73 -6.71
N THR A 13 -13.24 -11.14 -6.94
CA THR A 13 -13.52 -10.33 -8.13
C THR A 13 -12.62 -9.11 -8.21
N LEU A 14 -12.41 -8.42 -7.08
CA LEU A 14 -11.53 -7.26 -7.00
C LEU A 14 -10.06 -7.66 -7.20
N LEU A 15 -9.61 -8.75 -6.56
CA LEU A 15 -8.24 -9.25 -6.71
C LEU A 15 -7.95 -9.82 -8.11
N ALA A 16 -8.96 -10.01 -8.95
CA ALA A 16 -8.81 -10.34 -10.36
C ALA A 16 -8.68 -9.09 -11.27
N ASP A 17 -8.86 -7.87 -10.74
CA ASP A 17 -8.60 -6.63 -11.50
C ASP A 17 -7.10 -6.58 -11.89
N PRO A 18 -6.76 -6.42 -13.17
CA PRO A 18 -5.36 -6.42 -13.64
C PRO A 18 -4.45 -5.46 -12.88
N ARG A 19 -4.96 -4.30 -12.43
CA ARG A 19 -4.20 -3.30 -11.68
C ARG A 19 -3.84 -3.82 -10.29
N LEU A 20 -4.76 -4.53 -9.65
CA LEU A 20 -4.56 -5.14 -8.33
C LEU A 20 -3.69 -6.40 -8.43
N VAL A 21 -3.81 -7.18 -9.51
CA VAL A 21 -2.91 -8.30 -9.80
C VAL A 21 -1.45 -7.83 -9.91
N GLU A 22 -1.20 -6.77 -10.69
CA GLU A 22 0.15 -6.22 -10.81
C GLU A 22 0.64 -5.65 -9.49
N ALA A 23 -0.22 -4.93 -8.75
CA ALA A 23 0.12 -4.45 -7.41
C ALA A 23 0.48 -5.59 -6.45
N GLN A 24 -0.15 -6.77 -6.56
CA GLN A 24 0.20 -7.92 -5.71
C GLN A 24 1.62 -8.42 -6.00
N ARG A 25 2.07 -8.34 -7.24
CA ARG A 25 3.42 -8.75 -7.66
C ARG A 25 4.48 -7.82 -7.06
N VAL A 26 4.17 -6.52 -6.97
CA VAL A 26 5.12 -5.49 -6.50
C VAL A 26 5.07 -5.28 -4.98
N LEU A 27 3.86 -5.19 -4.41
CA LEU A 27 3.63 -4.80 -3.02
C LEU A 27 3.33 -5.99 -2.09
N GLY A 28 3.12 -7.18 -2.67
CA GLY A 28 2.73 -8.37 -1.95
C GLY A 28 1.22 -8.50 -1.72
N ARG A 29 0.75 -9.75 -1.72
CA ARG A 29 -0.69 -10.08 -1.62
C ARG A 29 -1.36 -9.58 -0.36
N ALA A 30 -0.67 -9.64 0.79
CA ALA A 30 -1.25 -9.25 2.07
C ALA A 30 -1.61 -7.76 2.12
N LEU A 31 -0.73 -6.90 1.59
CA LEU A 31 -0.95 -5.46 1.53
C LEU A 31 -2.11 -5.13 0.60
N VAL A 32 -2.11 -5.67 -0.63
CA VAL A 32 -3.20 -5.39 -1.58
C VAL A 32 -4.55 -5.86 -1.03
N LYS A 33 -4.59 -7.03 -0.39
CA LYS A 33 -5.81 -7.53 0.25
C LYS A 33 -6.31 -6.63 1.37
N SER A 34 -5.43 -6.02 2.17
CA SER A 34 -5.84 -5.11 3.25
C SER A 34 -6.44 -3.82 2.70
N VAL A 35 -5.87 -3.28 1.63
CA VAL A 35 -6.39 -2.10 0.91
C VAL A 35 -7.77 -2.38 0.30
N VAL A 36 -7.93 -3.53 -0.36
CA VAL A 36 -9.23 -3.97 -0.90
C VAL A 36 -10.27 -4.12 0.21
N ALA A 37 -9.90 -4.74 1.34
CA ALA A 37 -10.79 -4.90 2.47
C ALA A 37 -11.23 -3.56 3.07
N ASP A 38 -10.33 -2.56 3.10
CA ASP A 38 -10.68 -1.21 3.54
C ASP A 38 -11.67 -0.52 2.61
N ALA A 39 -11.43 -0.53 1.29
CA ALA A 39 -12.36 0.02 0.32
C ALA A 39 -13.74 -0.65 0.41
N GLN A 40 -13.80 -1.97 0.54
CA GLN A 40 -15.07 -2.68 0.74
C GLN A 40 -15.77 -2.30 2.05
N ARG A 41 -15.04 -2.04 3.15
CA ARG A 41 -15.64 -1.57 4.41
C ARG A 41 -16.27 -0.19 4.23
N ARG A 42 -15.55 0.74 3.58
CA ARG A 42 -16.04 2.10 3.29
C ARG A 42 -17.30 2.08 2.43
N ALA A 43 -17.37 1.18 1.44
CA ALA A 43 -18.59 1.00 0.64
C ALA A 43 -19.76 0.45 1.46
N ARG A 44 -19.51 -0.51 2.36
CA ARG A 44 -20.54 -1.04 3.27
C ARG A 44 -21.03 0.00 4.29
N ALA A 45 -20.19 0.97 4.63
CA ALA A 45 -20.53 2.12 5.47
C ALA A 45 -21.24 3.25 4.70
N GLY A 46 -21.34 3.16 3.36
CA GLY A 46 -21.97 4.19 2.53
C GLY A 46 -21.07 5.40 2.25
N GLU A 47 -19.77 5.32 2.53
CA GLU A 47 -18.82 6.42 2.28
C GLU A 47 -18.38 6.49 0.81
N ILE A 48 -18.43 5.37 0.10
CA ILE A 48 -18.14 5.28 -1.32
C ILE A 48 -19.17 4.38 -2.00
N GLU A 49 -19.45 4.64 -3.27
CA GLU A 49 -20.37 3.80 -4.04
C GLU A 49 -19.82 2.38 -4.25
N PRO A 50 -20.64 1.32 -4.14
CA PRO A 50 -20.21 -0.06 -4.33
C PRO A 50 -19.47 -0.32 -5.65
N GLU A 51 -19.90 0.33 -6.74
CA GLU A 51 -19.30 0.21 -8.07
C GLU A 51 -17.91 0.84 -8.15
N ARG A 52 -17.59 1.78 -7.25
CA ARG A 52 -16.33 2.54 -7.24
C ARG A 52 -15.27 1.89 -6.36
N VAL A 53 -15.57 0.77 -5.71
CA VAL A 53 -14.65 0.08 -4.78
C VAL A 53 -13.31 -0.26 -5.43
N ALA A 54 -13.30 -0.75 -6.67
CA ALA A 54 -12.07 -1.09 -7.37
C ALA A 54 -11.18 0.14 -7.60
N GLU A 55 -11.78 1.26 -8.02
CA GLU A 55 -11.05 2.51 -8.25
C GLU A 55 -10.48 3.09 -6.96
N HIS A 56 -11.25 3.07 -5.87
CA HIS A 56 -10.77 3.51 -4.57
C HIS A 56 -9.67 2.61 -4.00
N ALA A 57 -9.77 1.29 -4.19
CA ALA A 57 -8.72 0.37 -3.77
C ALA A 57 -7.41 0.62 -4.53
N VAL A 58 -7.47 0.79 -5.85
CA VAL A 58 -6.28 1.11 -6.66
C VAL A 58 -5.67 2.45 -6.27
N ALA A 59 -6.49 3.49 -6.08
CA ALA A 59 -6.02 4.81 -5.68
C ALA A 59 -5.40 4.84 -4.27
N ALA A 60 -5.77 3.90 -3.39
CA ALA A 60 -5.24 3.79 -2.04
C ALA A 60 -3.98 2.92 -1.93
N LEU A 61 -3.52 2.30 -3.03
CA LEU A 61 -2.28 1.53 -3.02
C LEU A 61 -1.07 2.45 -2.75
N PRO A 62 -0.17 2.06 -1.83
CA PRO A 62 1.07 2.79 -1.63
C PRO A 62 2.03 2.56 -2.79
N THR A 63 2.94 3.51 -2.99
CA THR A 63 4.00 3.41 -4.01
C THR A 63 5.09 2.41 -3.64
N THR A 64 5.21 2.04 -2.36
CA THR A 64 6.17 1.05 -1.87
C THR A 64 5.50 0.12 -0.87
N ALA A 65 6.05 -1.08 -0.67
CA ALA A 65 5.58 -2.02 0.35
C ALA A 65 5.92 -1.57 1.79
N SER A 66 6.60 -0.42 1.95
CA SER A 66 7.02 0.12 3.24
C SER A 66 6.11 1.25 3.69
N SER A 67 5.82 1.30 4.99
CA SER A 67 5.18 2.46 5.63
C SER A 67 6.15 3.60 5.92
N LEU A 68 7.46 3.37 5.74
CA LEU A 68 8.50 4.36 6.00
C LEU A 68 8.42 5.51 4.99
N ARG A 69 8.65 6.73 5.49
CA ARG A 69 8.73 7.94 4.68
C ARG A 69 10.06 8.64 4.97
N PRO A 70 10.73 9.20 3.95
CA PRO A 70 11.90 10.03 4.17
C PRO A 70 11.50 11.31 4.91
N VAL A 71 12.39 11.79 5.77
CA VAL A 71 12.20 12.99 6.61
C VAL A 71 13.43 13.89 6.56
N LEU A 72 13.24 15.18 6.77
CA LEU A 72 14.32 16.13 6.97
C LEU A 72 14.65 16.21 8.46
N ASN A 73 15.87 15.83 8.82
CA ASN A 73 16.34 15.97 10.21
C ASN A 73 16.73 17.43 10.49
N ALA A 74 15.91 18.12 11.28
CA ALA A 74 16.15 19.50 11.71
C ALA A 74 16.57 19.63 13.19
N THR A 75 16.91 18.53 13.86
CA THR A 75 17.24 18.54 15.30
C THR A 75 18.73 18.73 15.60
N GLY A 76 19.59 18.61 14.58
CA GLY A 76 21.05 18.62 14.74
C GLY A 76 21.63 17.31 15.31
N VAL A 77 20.80 16.31 15.61
CA VAL A 77 21.26 15.00 16.12
C VAL A 77 21.68 14.09 14.96
N VAL A 78 22.96 13.74 14.87
CA VAL A 78 23.50 12.90 13.77
C VAL A 78 23.01 11.45 13.87
N VAL A 79 23.08 10.81 15.05
CA VAL A 79 22.62 9.44 15.27
C VAL A 79 21.25 9.47 15.93
N HIS A 80 20.21 9.63 15.11
CA HIS A 80 18.85 9.82 15.62
C HIS A 80 18.10 8.48 15.67
N THR A 81 17.97 7.86 16.85
CA THR A 81 17.34 6.53 17.00
C THR A 81 15.91 6.46 16.48
N ASN A 82 15.10 7.51 16.68
CA ASN A 82 13.72 7.56 16.17
C ASN A 82 13.62 7.83 14.65
N LEU A 83 14.69 8.29 13.98
CA LEU A 83 14.70 8.60 12.54
C LEU A 83 15.58 7.64 11.73
N GLY A 84 15.99 6.51 12.31
CA GLY A 84 16.76 5.49 11.59
C GLY A 84 18.29 5.58 11.74
N ARG A 85 18.80 6.28 12.77
CA ARG A 85 20.22 6.39 13.12
C ARG A 85 21.04 7.09 12.02
N ALA A 86 22.14 6.48 11.58
CA ALA A 86 23.03 7.05 10.58
C ALA A 86 22.51 6.73 9.17
N PRO A 87 22.37 7.73 8.28
CA PRO A 87 21.95 7.48 6.90
C PRO A 87 23.02 6.69 6.14
N LEU A 88 22.56 5.80 5.26
CA LEU A 88 23.46 5.06 4.37
C LEU A 88 24.02 5.99 3.28
N SER A 89 25.30 5.82 2.96
CA SER A 89 25.90 6.44 1.77
C SER A 89 25.36 5.79 0.51
N ARG A 90 25.49 6.46 -0.65
CA ARG A 90 25.08 5.88 -1.94
C ARG A 90 25.73 4.52 -2.19
N ALA A 91 27.04 4.41 -1.98
CA ALA A 91 27.77 3.14 -2.14
C ALA A 91 27.23 2.03 -1.23
N ALA A 92 26.81 2.35 0.00
CA ALA A 92 26.21 1.36 0.90
C ALA A 92 24.80 0.93 0.42
N VAL A 93 24.01 1.86 -0.10
CA VAL A 93 22.70 1.54 -0.71
C VAL A 93 22.88 0.65 -1.93
N ASP A 94 23.81 0.98 -2.83
CA ASP A 94 24.10 0.20 -4.03
C ASP A 94 24.53 -1.24 -3.67
N ALA A 95 25.34 -1.41 -2.63
CA ALA A 95 25.73 -2.72 -2.12
C ALA A 95 24.53 -3.53 -1.60
N VAL A 96 23.58 -2.90 -0.90
CA VAL A 96 22.34 -3.56 -0.45
C VAL A 96 21.48 -4.00 -1.64
N VAL A 97 21.33 -3.15 -2.66
CA VAL A 97 20.57 -3.48 -3.87
C VAL A 97 21.23 -4.64 -4.62
N ALA A 98 22.55 -4.64 -4.77
CA ALA A 98 23.29 -5.74 -5.40
C ALA A 98 23.14 -7.06 -4.64
N ALA A 99 23.11 -7.01 -3.30
CA ALA A 99 22.95 -8.19 -2.45
C ALA A 99 21.51 -8.73 -2.40
N ALA A 100 20.50 -7.91 -2.72
CA ALA A 100 19.08 -8.29 -2.62
C ALA A 100 18.61 -9.27 -3.70
N GLY A 101 19.43 -9.54 -4.72
CA GLY A 101 19.07 -10.41 -5.86
C GLY A 101 18.16 -9.71 -6.87
N THR A 102 17.98 -10.36 -8.03
CA THR A 102 17.13 -9.90 -9.14
C THR A 102 15.91 -10.80 -9.32
#